data_AF-A0A2D6IVL9-F1
#
_entry.id   AF-A0A2D6IVL9-F1
#
_cell.length_a   1.000
_cell.length_b   1.000
_cell.length_c   1.000
_cell.angle_alpha   90.00
_cell.angle_beta   90.00
_cell.angle_gamma   90.00
#
_symmetry.space_group_name_H-M   'P 1'
#
loop_
_entity.id
_entity.type
_entity.pdbx_description
1 polymer ?
#
loop_
_entity_poly.entity_id
_entity_poly.type
_entity_poly.pdbx_seq_one_letter_code
_entity_poly.pdbx_strand_id
1 'polypeptide(L)'
;MFRIAFTAILLTFFSVTVAEELNSEAAIEQRQTTFKAMKANVKIIEKALKAGASANRSTITESAEKIVTHSKNLSGTFIPGSYRGDTKAKKKIWKKWDDFSQRLQSLVVAARNLLEISKSGNAEELETAFEALTDQCSGCHRRYKQIF
;
A
#
# COMPACT_ATOMS: atom_id res chain seq x y z
N MET A 1 -6.22 15.48 -70.68
CA MET A 1 -7.20 16.01 -69.70
C MET A 1 -7.04 15.24 -68.38
N PHE A 2 -6.78 16.01 -67.32
CA PHE A 2 -6.61 15.73 -65.89
C PHE A 2 -6.83 14.32 -65.31
N ARG A 3 -5.86 13.86 -64.50
CA ARG A 3 -6.11 13.03 -63.31
C ARG A 3 -5.22 13.53 -62.16
N ILE A 4 -5.82 14.26 -61.22
CA ILE A 4 -5.18 14.68 -59.96
C ILE A 4 -5.45 13.56 -58.95
N ALA A 5 -4.40 12.93 -58.43
CA ALA A 5 -4.50 11.99 -57.32
C ALA A 5 -4.37 12.76 -56.00
N PHE A 6 -5.44 12.77 -55.20
CA PHE A 6 -5.47 13.34 -53.85
C PHE A 6 -4.97 12.29 -52.86
N THR A 7 -3.75 12.43 -52.36
CA THR A 7 -3.22 11.58 -51.28
C THR A 7 -3.66 12.17 -49.94
N ALA A 8 -4.65 11.53 -49.30
CA ALA A 8 -5.12 11.92 -47.97
C ALA A 8 -4.06 11.54 -46.92
N ILE A 9 -3.43 12.54 -46.31
CA ILE A 9 -2.54 12.38 -45.15
C ILE A 9 -3.44 12.26 -43.91
N LEU A 10 -3.54 11.04 -43.38
CA LEU A 10 -4.27 10.75 -42.14
C LEU A 10 -3.37 11.13 -40.95
N LEU A 11 -3.58 12.31 -40.39
CA LEU A 11 -2.96 12.75 -39.13
C LEU A 11 -3.60 12.00 -37.96
N THR A 12 -2.98 10.91 -37.52
CA THR A 12 -3.34 10.23 -36.27
C THR A 12 -2.90 11.10 -35.09
N PHE A 13 -3.86 11.69 -34.39
CA PHE A 13 -3.64 12.31 -33.08
C PHE A 13 -3.22 11.23 -32.07
N PHE A 14 -1.94 11.19 -31.73
CA PHE A 14 -1.45 10.44 -30.58
C PHE A 14 -1.79 11.26 -29.33
N SER A 15 -2.87 10.90 -28.63
CA SER A 15 -3.13 11.45 -27.30
C SER A 15 -2.08 10.90 -26.34
N VAL A 16 -1.03 11.70 -26.07
CA VAL A 16 -0.13 11.45 -24.94
C VAL A 16 -0.92 11.69 -23.68
N THR A 17 -1.30 10.61 -22.98
CA THR A 17 -1.73 10.70 -21.60
C THR A 17 -0.50 11.05 -20.76
N VAL A 18 -0.38 12.31 -20.33
CA VAL A 18 0.62 12.69 -19.34
C VAL A 18 0.22 12.03 -18.02
N ALA A 19 0.93 10.98 -17.64
CA ALA A 19 0.89 10.51 -16.27
C ALA A 19 1.47 11.62 -15.39
N GLU A 20 0.67 12.13 -14.45
CA GLU A 20 1.12 13.16 -13.51
C GLU A 20 2.18 12.53 -12.59
N GLU A 21 3.45 12.83 -12.85
CA GLU A 21 4.56 12.45 -11.99
C GLU A 21 4.34 13.07 -10.60
N LEU A 22 4.14 12.23 -9.58
CA LEU A 22 3.99 12.71 -8.21
C LEU A 22 5.22 13.55 -7.83
N ASN A 23 5.01 14.79 -7.39
CA ASN A 23 6.08 15.52 -6.72
C ASN A 23 6.32 14.93 -5.31
N SER A 24 7.44 15.30 -4.67
CA SER A 24 7.83 14.73 -3.37
C SER A 24 6.80 14.96 -2.28
N GLU A 25 6.13 16.12 -2.25
CA GLU A 25 5.12 16.45 -1.24
C GLU A 25 3.85 15.62 -1.42
N ALA A 26 3.33 15.52 -2.64
CA ALA A 26 2.19 14.68 -2.97
C ALA A 26 2.46 13.19 -2.64
N ALA A 27 3.65 12.68 -2.98
CA ALA A 27 4.05 11.32 -2.64
C ALA A 27 4.16 11.09 -1.11
N ILE A 28 4.61 12.10 -0.37
CA ILE A 28 4.65 12.08 1.10
C ILE A 28 3.23 12.03 1.67
N GLU A 29 2.35 12.92 1.22
CA GLU A 29 0.97 12.98 1.69
C GLU A 29 0.22 11.68 1.41
N GLN A 30 0.31 11.18 0.18
CA GLN A 30 -0.36 9.96 -0.25
C GLN A 30 0.03 8.75 0.62
N ARG A 31 1.32 8.55 0.90
CA ARG A 31 1.74 7.44 1.75
C ARG A 31 1.32 7.62 3.20
N GLN A 32 1.37 8.84 3.72
CA GLN A 32 0.92 9.12 5.09
C GLN A 32 -0.58 8.84 5.25
N THR A 33 -1.39 9.29 4.30
CA THR A 33 -2.84 9.01 4.26
C THR A 33 -3.10 7.52 4.14
N THR A 34 -2.37 6.82 3.28
CA THR A 34 -2.45 5.36 3.14
C THR A 34 -2.12 4.64 4.46
N PHE A 35 -1.03 5.02 5.14
CA PHE A 35 -0.68 4.45 6.44
C PHE A 35 -1.71 4.78 7.54
N LYS A 36 -2.30 5.98 7.53
CA LYS A 36 -3.38 6.35 8.47
C LYS A 36 -4.61 5.46 8.26
N ALA A 37 -5.02 5.23 7.01
CA ALA A 37 -6.13 4.35 6.67
C ALA A 37 -5.85 2.89 7.10
N MET A 38 -4.64 2.38 6.82
CA MET A 38 -4.22 1.06 7.31
C MET A 38 -4.26 0.96 8.83
N LYS A 39 -3.74 1.95 9.56
CA LYS A 39 -3.78 1.99 11.03
C LYS A 39 -5.21 1.96 11.57
N ALA A 40 -6.15 2.65 10.90
CA ALA A 40 -7.55 2.62 11.29
C ALA A 40 -8.15 1.21 11.15
N ASN A 41 -7.90 0.54 10.03
CA ASN A 41 -8.36 -0.84 9.80
C ASN A 41 -7.72 -1.84 10.76
N VAL A 42 -6.43 -1.71 11.08
CA VAL A 42 -5.76 -2.53 12.11
C VAL A 42 -6.46 -2.40 13.46
N LYS A 43 -6.83 -1.18 13.87
CA LYS A 43 -7.57 -0.95 15.12
C LYS A 43 -8.98 -1.54 15.10
N ILE A 44 -9.64 -1.56 13.94
CA ILE A 44 -10.96 -2.19 13.80
C ILE A 44 -10.84 -3.70 14.01
N ILE A 45 -9.86 -4.33 13.37
CA ILE A 45 -9.59 -5.77 13.54
C ILE A 45 -9.24 -6.09 14.99
N GLU A 46 -8.35 -5.31 15.62
CA GLU A 46 -7.97 -5.48 17.02
C GLU A 46 -9.19 -5.47 17.96
N LYS A 47 -10.10 -4.51 17.77
CA LYS A 47 -11.34 -4.42 18.56
C LYS A 47 -12.29 -5.59 18.28
N ALA A 48 -12.42 -6.00 17.02
CA ALA A 48 -13.26 -7.12 16.61
C ALA A 48 -12.78 -8.46 17.19
N LEU A 49 -11.46 -8.69 17.21
CA LEU A 49 -10.85 -9.85 17.86
C LEU A 49 -11.17 -9.86 19.36
N LYS A 50 -10.93 -8.74 20.05
CA LYS A 50 -11.23 -8.59 21.50
C LYS A 50 -12.70 -8.74 21.84
N ALA A 51 -13.60 -8.38 20.93
CA ALA A 51 -15.05 -8.52 21.08
C ALA A 51 -15.58 -9.91 20.65
N GLY A 52 -14.71 -10.81 20.23
CA GLY A 52 -15.05 -12.16 19.77
C GLY A 52 -14.92 -12.31 18.26
N ALA A 53 -13.85 -12.97 17.83
CA ALA A 53 -13.49 -13.16 16.41
C ALA A 53 -14.64 -13.75 15.56
N SER A 54 -15.31 -14.80 16.03
CA SER A 54 -16.38 -15.48 15.29
C SER A 54 -17.58 -14.57 15.02
N ALA A 55 -17.98 -13.77 16.00
CA ALA A 55 -19.11 -12.84 15.86
C ALA A 55 -18.80 -11.65 14.95
N ASN A 56 -17.52 -11.27 14.85
CA ASN A 56 -17.08 -10.08 14.11
C ASN A 56 -16.33 -10.41 12.81
N ARG A 57 -16.49 -11.63 12.29
CA ARG A 57 -15.72 -12.13 11.14
C ARG A 57 -15.85 -11.28 9.87
N SER A 58 -17.05 -10.76 9.57
CA SER A 58 -17.26 -9.88 8.41
C SER A 58 -16.43 -8.60 8.54
N THR A 59 -16.50 -7.95 9.71
CA THR A 59 -15.75 -6.73 10.01
C THR A 59 -14.24 -6.92 9.88
N ILE A 60 -13.73 -8.07 10.35
CA ILE A 60 -12.32 -8.42 10.21
C ILE A 60 -11.96 -8.59 8.73
N THR A 61 -12.77 -9.33 7.97
CA THR A 61 -12.54 -9.60 6.54
C THR A 61 -12.54 -8.31 5.72
N GLU A 62 -13.55 -7.46 5.86
CA GLU A 62 -13.63 -6.17 5.16
C GLU A 62 -12.45 -5.24 5.49
N SER A 63 -11.99 -5.25 6.74
CA SER A 63 -10.84 -4.47 7.17
C SER A 63 -9.53 -5.04 6.59
N ALA A 64 -9.40 -6.37 6.53
CA ALA A 64 -8.25 -7.03 5.93
C ALA A 64 -8.16 -6.76 4.41
N GLU A 65 -9.29 -6.75 3.69
CA GLU A 65 -9.35 -6.37 2.26
C GLU A 65 -8.84 -4.94 2.02
N LYS A 66 -9.25 -3.99 2.87
CA LYS A 66 -8.75 -2.60 2.82
C LYS A 66 -7.25 -2.54 3.05
N ILE A 67 -6.74 -3.29 4.03
CA ILE A 67 -5.29 -3.37 4.30
C ILE A 67 -4.53 -3.95 3.10
N VAL A 68 -5.02 -5.02 2.47
CA VAL A 68 -4.44 -5.58 1.25
C VAL A 68 -4.38 -4.51 0.16
N THR A 69 -5.48 -3.80 -0.08
CA THR A 69 -5.56 -2.74 -1.11
C THR A 69 -4.55 -1.63 -0.84
N HIS A 70 -4.52 -1.10 0.38
CA HIS A 70 -3.60 -0.04 0.76
C HIS A 70 -2.12 -0.47 0.71
N SER A 71 -1.81 -1.69 1.16
CA SER A 71 -0.43 -2.19 1.17
C SER A 71 0.19 -2.25 -0.22
N LYS A 72 -0.60 -2.62 -1.25
CA LYS A 72 -0.15 -2.66 -2.66
C LYS A 72 0.18 -1.27 -3.20
N ASN A 73 -0.51 -0.24 -2.74
CA ASN A 73 -0.37 1.12 -3.26
C ASN A 73 0.83 1.88 -2.66
N LEU A 74 1.51 1.31 -1.64
CA LEU A 74 2.60 2.00 -0.95
C LEU A 74 3.88 2.12 -1.79
N SER A 75 4.24 1.11 -2.59
CA SER A 75 5.57 1.09 -3.24
C SER A 75 5.81 2.30 -4.15
N GLY A 76 4.79 2.77 -4.86
CA GLY A 76 4.89 3.91 -5.78
C GLY A 76 5.06 5.27 -5.09
N THR A 77 4.93 5.34 -3.76
CA THR A 77 4.90 6.60 -3.01
C THR A 77 6.25 6.97 -2.35
N PHE A 78 7.27 6.12 -2.51
CA PHE A 78 8.62 6.35 -1.98
C PHE A 78 9.59 6.80 -3.08
N ILE A 79 9.22 7.85 -3.81
CA ILE A 79 9.98 8.37 -4.95
C ILE A 79 11.33 9.01 -4.53
N PRO A 80 12.31 9.12 -5.43
CA PRO A 80 13.57 9.82 -5.16
C PRO A 80 13.35 11.24 -4.60
N GLY A 81 14.18 11.64 -3.64
CA GLY A 81 14.09 12.97 -3.02
C GLY A 81 13.01 13.11 -1.95
N SER A 82 12.02 12.22 -1.89
CA SER A 82 10.90 12.27 -0.93
C SER A 82 11.28 11.89 0.51
N TYR A 83 12.57 11.95 0.88
CA TYR A 83 13.08 11.92 2.26
C TYR A 83 13.22 13.31 2.89
N ARG A 84 12.95 14.37 2.13
CA ARG A 84 12.95 15.77 2.57
C ARG A 84 11.51 16.24 2.80
N GLY A 85 11.34 17.32 3.57
CA GLY A 85 10.02 17.87 3.90
C GLY A 85 9.40 17.22 5.14
N ASP A 86 8.09 17.34 5.29
CA ASP A 86 7.35 16.78 6.44
C ASP A 86 7.20 15.26 6.31
N THR A 87 8.28 14.54 6.59
CA THR A 87 8.28 13.08 6.52
C THR A 87 9.13 12.44 7.60
N LYS A 88 8.60 11.36 8.16
CA LYS A 88 9.32 10.47 9.07
C LYS A 88 10.10 9.37 8.33
N ALA A 89 10.11 9.38 7.01
CA ALA A 89 10.83 8.42 6.18
C ALA A 89 12.34 8.66 6.28
N LYS A 90 13.10 7.71 6.85
CA LYS A 90 14.56 7.83 6.96
C LYS A 90 15.18 7.77 5.56
N LYS A 91 16.19 8.61 5.29
CA LYS A 91 17.02 8.54 4.06
C LYS A 91 17.60 7.14 3.80
N LYS A 92 17.73 6.31 4.84
CA LYS A 92 18.15 4.90 4.76
C LYS A 92 17.30 4.05 3.80
N ILE A 93 16.01 4.39 3.60
CA ILE A 93 15.12 3.70 2.65
C ILE A 93 15.78 3.62 1.27
N TRP A 94 16.19 4.76 0.71
CA TRP A 94 16.82 4.84 -0.60
C TRP A 94 18.24 4.26 -0.65
N LYS A 95 18.91 4.09 0.49
CA LYS A 95 20.21 3.40 0.58
C LYS A 95 20.08 1.88 0.69
N LYS A 96 18.89 1.37 1.02
CA LYS A 96 18.58 -0.04 1.27
C LYS A 96 17.25 -0.40 0.60
N TRP A 97 17.12 0.01 -0.66
CA TRP A 97 15.87 -0.11 -1.42
C TRP A 97 15.39 -1.55 -1.54
N ASP A 98 16.29 -2.51 -1.75
CA ASP A 98 15.91 -3.92 -1.87
C ASP A 98 15.32 -4.47 -0.56
N ASP A 99 15.95 -4.24 0.60
CA ASP A 99 15.38 -4.66 1.90
C ASP A 99 14.07 -3.90 2.20
N PHE A 100 13.97 -2.62 1.83
CA PHE A 100 12.76 -1.84 2.03
C PHE A 100 11.58 -2.33 1.16
N SER A 101 11.81 -2.53 -0.14
CA SER A 101 10.81 -3.01 -1.09
C SER A 101 10.39 -4.45 -0.77
N GLN A 102 11.32 -5.32 -0.36
CA GLN A 102 11.01 -6.66 0.12
C GLN A 102 10.08 -6.62 1.35
N ARG A 103 10.28 -5.68 2.28
CA ARG A 103 9.38 -5.52 3.44
C ARG A 103 8.00 -5.02 3.05
N LEU A 104 7.89 -4.13 2.07
CA LEU A 104 6.59 -3.75 1.53
C LEU A 104 5.88 -4.96 0.91
N GLN A 105 6.60 -5.82 0.20
CA GLN A 105 6.04 -7.07 -0.33
C GLN A 105 5.63 -8.03 0.78
N SER A 106 6.46 -8.21 1.81
CA SER A 106 6.12 -9.05 2.98
C SER A 106 4.88 -8.53 3.72
N LEU A 107 4.68 -7.21 3.80
CA LEU A 107 3.45 -6.61 4.31
C LEU A 107 2.23 -6.98 3.46
N VAL A 108 2.34 -6.94 2.12
CA VAL A 108 1.25 -7.37 1.23
C VAL A 108 0.93 -8.86 1.42
N VAL A 109 1.95 -9.71 1.55
CA VAL A 109 1.78 -11.15 1.79
C VAL A 109 1.09 -11.41 3.12
N ALA A 110 1.54 -10.77 4.21
CA ALA A 110 0.92 -10.91 5.52
C ALA A 110 -0.54 -10.41 5.53
N ALA A 111 -0.82 -9.29 4.85
CA ALA A 111 -2.19 -8.78 4.72
C ALA A 111 -3.11 -9.75 3.96
N ARG A 112 -2.60 -10.38 2.88
CA ARG A 112 -3.34 -11.41 2.14
C ARG A 112 -3.58 -12.66 2.96
N ASN A 113 -2.58 -13.07 3.76
CA ASN A 113 -2.73 -14.20 4.68
C ASN A 113 -3.83 -13.91 5.71
N LEU A 114 -3.81 -12.74 6.34
CA LEU A 114 -4.87 -12.34 7.28
C LEU A 114 -6.26 -12.36 6.62
N LEU A 115 -6.37 -11.86 5.40
CA LEU A 115 -7.62 -11.89 4.64
C LEU A 115 -8.10 -13.31 4.33
N GLU A 116 -7.19 -14.24 4.05
CA GLU A 116 -7.59 -15.62 3.77
C GLU A 116 -8.05 -16.32 5.05
N ILE A 117 -7.28 -16.18 6.14
CA ILE A 117 -7.63 -16.74 7.45
C ILE A 117 -8.93 -16.11 8.00
N SER A 118 -9.21 -14.84 7.72
CA SER A 118 -10.47 -14.22 8.15
C SER A 118 -11.71 -14.88 7.54
N LYS A 119 -11.59 -15.52 6.37
CA LYS A 119 -12.72 -16.18 5.70
C LYS A 119 -13.05 -17.55 6.29
N SER A 120 -12.05 -18.32 6.70
CA SER A 120 -12.24 -19.74 7.02
C SER A 120 -11.51 -20.24 8.28
N GLY A 121 -10.52 -19.50 8.78
CA GLY A 121 -9.72 -19.90 9.93
C GLY A 121 -10.43 -19.74 11.26
N ASN A 122 -9.94 -20.42 12.29
CA ASN A 122 -10.43 -20.32 13.66
C ASN A 122 -9.90 -19.04 14.36
N ALA A 123 -10.32 -18.80 15.61
CA ALA A 123 -9.96 -17.58 16.34
C ALA A 123 -8.45 -17.46 16.60
N GLU A 124 -7.77 -18.56 16.97
CA GLU A 124 -6.33 -18.61 17.24
C GLU A 124 -5.51 -18.37 15.96
N GLU A 125 -5.90 -18.98 14.85
CA GLU A 125 -5.30 -18.74 13.54
C GLU A 125 -5.44 -17.28 13.12
N LEU A 126 -6.59 -16.67 13.41
CA LEU A 126 -6.87 -15.28 13.06
C LEU A 126 -6.04 -14.30 13.91
N GLU A 127 -5.89 -14.57 15.20
CA GLU A 127 -4.98 -13.83 16.09
C GLU A 127 -3.53 -13.95 15.61
N THR A 128 -3.07 -15.16 15.32
CA THR A 128 -1.72 -15.42 14.78
C THR A 128 -1.47 -14.66 13.47
N ALA A 129 -2.43 -14.70 12.55
CA ALA A 129 -2.33 -13.97 11.28
C ALA A 129 -2.34 -12.45 11.47
N PHE A 130 -3.09 -11.94 12.45
CA PHE A 130 -3.11 -10.53 12.80
C PHE A 130 -1.78 -10.08 13.42
N GLU A 131 -1.22 -10.85 14.34
CA GLU A 131 0.12 -10.61 14.91
C GLU A 131 1.18 -10.54 13.81
N ALA A 132 1.22 -11.54 12.93
CA ALA A 132 2.14 -11.59 11.80
C ALA A 132 2.06 -10.35 10.89
N LEU A 133 0.85 -9.80 10.68
CA LEU A 133 0.65 -8.53 9.97
C LEU A 133 1.26 -7.35 10.75
N THR A 134 0.96 -7.24 12.04
CA THR A 134 1.45 -6.12 12.87
C THR A 134 2.97 -6.14 13.03
N ASP A 135 3.60 -7.32 12.99
CA ASP A 135 5.05 -7.48 13.00
C ASP A 135 5.73 -6.92 11.75
N GLN A 136 5.10 -7.04 10.58
CA GLN A 136 5.62 -6.37 9.36
C GLN A 136 5.64 -4.84 9.54
N CYS A 137 4.63 -4.30 10.22
CA CYS A 137 4.55 -2.87 10.51
C CYS A 137 5.68 -2.45 11.47
N SER A 138 5.83 -3.16 12.59
CA SER A 138 6.81 -2.82 13.64
C SER A 138 8.25 -3.00 13.16
N GLY A 139 8.53 -4.10 12.44
CA GLY A 139 9.84 -4.42 11.89
C GLY A 139 10.33 -3.39 10.86
N CYS A 140 9.44 -2.93 9.98
CA CYS A 140 9.75 -1.87 9.02
C CYS A 140 9.94 -0.52 9.72
N HIS A 141 9.02 -0.12 10.61
CA HIS A 141 9.10 1.17 11.29
C HIS A 141 10.38 1.34 12.12
N ARG A 142 10.82 0.29 12.83
CA ARG A 142 12.08 0.31 13.59
C ARG A 142 13.29 0.68 12.72
N ARG A 143 13.32 0.16 11.49
CA ARG A 143 14.43 0.36 10.55
C ARG A 143 14.32 1.67 9.77
N TYR A 144 13.12 2.01 9.29
CA TYR A 144 12.93 2.97 8.21
C TYR A 144 12.10 4.20 8.57
N LYS A 145 11.45 4.21 9.73
CA LYS A 145 10.68 5.36 10.20
C LYS A 145 11.37 6.02 11.40
N GLN A 146 11.35 7.34 11.46
CA GLN A 146 11.67 8.10 12.68
C GLN A 146 10.56 7.88 13.71
N ILE A 147 10.95 7.43 14.90
CA ILE A 147 10.04 7.14 16.02
C ILE A 147 10.02 8.32 17.01
N PHE A 148 11.00 9.21 16.93
CA PHE A 148 11.11 10.47 17.67
C PHE A 148 11.34 11.58 16.64
#